data_AF-A0A258LXY5-F1
#
_entry.id   AF-A0A258LXY5-F1
#
_cell.length_a   1.000
_cell.length_b   1.000
_cell.length_c   1.000
_cell.angle_alpha   90.00
_cell.angle_beta   90.00
_cell.angle_gamma   90.00
#
_symmetry.space_group_name_H-M   'P 1'
#
loop_
_entity.id
_entity.type
_entity.pdbx_description
1 polymer ?
#
loop_
_entity_poly.entity_id
_entity_poly.type
_entity_poly.pdbx_seq_one_letter_code
_entity_poly.pdbx_strand_id
1 'polypeptide(L)'
;MALIVHKYGGTSMGSVERIQNVAKRVAKWMRAGHQVVVVPSAMSGETNRLLGLAKDINPDANPRELDQIASTGEQVSSGLLALALLREGVDAVSYAGWQVTVHTDSSFTKARIKSIDDKKILADLNAGRAVVVTGFQGVDPDGNITTLGRGGSDTSAVAMAAALKADECLIYTDVDGVYTTDPRVCEDARRLDKITFEEMLEMASLGSKVLQIRSVEFAGKYKVKTRVLSSLTDPLMPLAEEMKSGTLITFEEDSTMEAAVISGIAFARDEAK
;
A
#
# COMPACT_ATOMS: atom_id res chain seq x y z
N MET A 1 -11.64 16.01 10.95
CA MET A 1 -10.80 15.98 9.74
C MET A 1 -9.60 15.11 10.06
N ALA A 2 -9.46 14.00 9.36
CA ALA A 2 -8.37 13.04 9.57
C ALA A 2 -7.50 12.97 8.30
N LEU A 3 -6.23 12.64 8.46
CA LEU A 3 -5.31 12.37 7.36
C LEU A 3 -5.21 10.87 7.16
N ILE A 4 -5.57 10.41 5.96
CA ILE A 4 -5.64 8.98 5.64
C ILE A 4 -4.74 8.69 4.45
N VAL A 5 -3.94 7.63 4.56
CA VAL A 5 -3.15 7.12 3.43
C VAL A 5 -3.85 5.92 2.82
N HIS A 6 -4.21 5.97 1.55
CA HIS A 6 -4.78 4.84 0.81
C HIS A 6 -3.69 4.18 -0.04
N LYS A 7 -3.47 2.88 0.11
CA LYS A 7 -2.67 2.10 -0.83
C LYS A 7 -3.58 1.26 -1.71
N TYR A 8 -3.30 1.23 -3.01
CA TYR A 8 -4.01 0.36 -3.95
C TYR A 8 -3.02 -0.62 -4.62
N GLY A 9 -3.34 -1.91 -4.57
CA GLY A 9 -2.55 -2.96 -5.20
C GLY A 9 -2.66 -2.96 -6.73
N GLY A 10 -1.81 -3.74 -7.40
CA GLY A 10 -1.80 -3.80 -8.87
C GLY A 10 -3.11 -4.36 -9.46
N THR A 11 -3.79 -5.27 -8.74
CA THR A 11 -5.13 -5.74 -9.10
C THR A 11 -6.15 -4.61 -9.00
N SER A 12 -6.11 -3.79 -7.96
CA SER A 12 -6.96 -2.59 -7.80
C SER A 12 -6.71 -1.53 -8.88
N MET A 13 -5.54 -1.54 -9.52
CA MET A 13 -5.17 -0.63 -10.62
C MET A 13 -5.21 -1.31 -12.00
N GLY A 14 -5.70 -2.54 -12.09
CA GLY A 14 -5.49 -3.42 -13.26
C GLY A 14 -6.22 -3.04 -14.54
N SER A 15 -7.14 -2.07 -14.50
CA SER A 15 -7.86 -1.58 -15.69
C SER A 15 -8.31 -0.14 -15.48
N VAL A 16 -8.64 0.56 -16.57
CA VAL A 16 -9.17 1.94 -16.52
C VAL A 16 -10.43 2.01 -15.65
N GLU A 17 -11.33 1.04 -15.74
CA GLU A 17 -12.53 0.96 -14.91
C GLU A 17 -12.18 0.85 -13.42
N ARG A 18 -11.21 -0.01 -13.07
CA ARG A 18 -10.76 -0.14 -11.67
C ARG A 18 -10.12 1.15 -11.17
N ILE A 19 -9.33 1.83 -11.98
CA ILE A 19 -8.75 3.16 -11.64
C ILE A 19 -9.86 4.19 -11.39
N GLN A 20 -10.92 4.19 -12.20
CA GLN A 20 -12.09 5.05 -11.97
C GLN A 20 -12.81 4.71 -10.66
N ASN A 21 -12.94 3.43 -10.31
CA ASN A 21 -13.51 3.03 -9.03
C ASN A 21 -12.65 3.49 -7.85
N VAL A 22 -11.32 3.41 -7.97
CA VAL A 22 -10.38 3.97 -7.00
C VAL A 22 -10.58 5.48 -6.84
N ALA A 23 -10.70 6.21 -7.96
CA ALA A 23 -10.92 7.66 -7.93
C ALA A 23 -12.25 8.03 -7.25
N LYS A 24 -13.35 7.34 -7.55
CA LYS A 24 -14.65 7.53 -6.89
C LYS A 24 -14.56 7.30 -5.38
N ARG A 25 -13.85 6.25 -4.96
CA ARG A 25 -13.63 5.92 -3.55
C ARG A 25 -12.83 7.01 -2.85
N VAL A 26 -11.70 7.43 -3.41
CA VAL A 26 -10.90 8.55 -2.87
C VAL A 26 -11.72 9.84 -2.79
N ALA A 27 -12.48 10.16 -3.84
CA ALA A 27 -13.34 11.34 -3.87
C ALA A 27 -14.41 11.32 -2.77
N LYS A 28 -14.99 10.14 -2.47
CA LYS A 28 -15.92 9.96 -1.35
C LYS A 28 -15.28 10.34 -0.01
N TRP A 29 -14.05 9.86 0.26
CA TRP A 29 -13.33 10.19 1.49
C TRP A 29 -13.02 11.69 1.59
N MET A 30 -12.57 12.30 0.48
CA MET A 30 -12.30 13.74 0.45
C MET A 30 -13.54 14.61 0.63
N ARG A 31 -14.66 14.25 0.00
CA ARG A 31 -15.94 14.97 0.15
C ARG A 31 -16.48 14.92 1.58
N ALA A 32 -16.09 13.93 2.37
CA ALA A 32 -16.38 13.87 3.81
C ALA A 32 -15.44 14.72 4.68
N GLY A 33 -14.51 15.46 4.08
CA GLY A 33 -13.60 16.37 4.77
C GLY A 33 -12.33 15.70 5.30
N HIS A 34 -11.91 14.57 4.74
CA HIS A 34 -10.61 13.96 5.02
C HIS A 34 -9.54 14.46 4.06
N GLN A 35 -8.30 14.57 4.56
CA GLN A 35 -7.13 14.73 3.71
C GLN A 35 -6.66 13.33 3.28
N VAL A 36 -6.39 13.14 2.00
CA VAL A 36 -6.08 11.81 1.44
C VAL A 36 -4.80 11.84 0.64
N VAL A 37 -3.86 10.97 1.02
CA VAL A 37 -2.69 10.62 0.21
C VAL A 37 -2.94 9.23 -0.39
N VAL A 38 -2.69 9.06 -1.68
CA VAL A 38 -2.91 7.79 -2.37
C VAL A 38 -1.60 7.23 -2.90
N VAL A 39 -1.34 5.96 -2.63
CA VAL A 39 -0.15 5.21 -3.05
C VAL A 39 -0.57 4.06 -3.97
N PRO A 40 -0.67 4.29 -5.29
CA PRO A 40 -0.93 3.22 -6.25
C PRO A 40 0.34 2.40 -6.52
N SER A 41 0.13 1.11 -6.79
CA SER A 41 1.14 0.24 -7.42
C SER A 41 1.01 0.32 -8.94
N ALA A 42 2.03 -0.15 -9.67
CA ALA A 42 1.89 -0.39 -11.10
C ALA A 42 0.65 -1.24 -11.43
N MET A 43 0.09 -1.03 -12.63
CA MET A 43 -1.03 -1.82 -13.11
C MET A 43 -0.66 -3.31 -13.16
N SER A 44 -1.66 -4.19 -12.91
CA SER A 44 -1.46 -5.64 -12.85
C SER A 44 -0.64 -6.18 -14.03
N GLY A 45 0.50 -6.83 -13.72
CA GLY A 45 1.37 -7.45 -14.72
C GLY A 45 2.44 -6.54 -15.32
N GLU A 46 2.33 -5.21 -15.19
CA GLU A 46 3.25 -4.28 -15.86
C GLU A 46 4.68 -4.37 -15.33
N THR A 47 4.89 -4.43 -14.00
CA THR A 47 6.24 -4.59 -13.43
C THR A 47 6.92 -5.86 -13.93
N ASN A 48 6.16 -6.97 -14.02
CA ASN A 48 6.69 -8.24 -14.53
C ASN A 48 7.01 -8.15 -16.02
N ARG A 49 6.16 -7.48 -16.83
CA ARG A 49 6.41 -7.24 -18.25
C ARG A 49 7.69 -6.43 -18.46
N LEU A 50 7.85 -5.34 -17.72
CA LEU A 50 9.01 -4.44 -17.81
C LEU A 50 10.32 -5.15 -17.42
N LEU A 51 10.31 -5.89 -16.30
CA LEU A 51 11.47 -6.68 -15.87
C LEU A 51 11.77 -7.85 -16.80
N GLY A 52 10.74 -8.45 -17.42
CA GLY A 52 10.88 -9.47 -18.46
C GLY A 52 11.64 -8.94 -19.67
N LEU A 53 11.26 -7.76 -20.18
CA LEU A 53 11.97 -7.10 -21.29
C LEU A 53 13.44 -6.83 -20.96
N ALA A 54 13.73 -6.36 -19.74
CA ALA A 54 15.10 -6.13 -19.31
C ALA A 54 15.92 -7.43 -19.29
N LYS A 55 15.32 -8.52 -18.80
CA LYS A 55 15.95 -9.85 -18.75
C LYS A 55 16.22 -10.42 -20.14
N ASP A 56 15.30 -10.21 -21.09
CA ASP A 56 15.46 -10.67 -22.48
C ASP A 56 16.61 -9.93 -23.20
N ILE A 57 16.90 -8.69 -22.81
CA ILE A 57 18.04 -7.92 -23.31
C ILE A 57 19.35 -8.36 -22.64
N ASN A 58 19.35 -8.42 -21.31
CA ASN A 58 20.51 -8.83 -20.52
C ASN A 58 20.06 -9.55 -19.23
N PRO A 59 20.26 -10.88 -19.12
CA PRO A 59 19.95 -11.63 -17.91
C PRO A 59 20.71 -11.16 -16.65
N ASP A 60 21.90 -10.58 -16.84
CA ASP A 60 22.77 -10.03 -15.80
C ASP A 60 22.68 -8.49 -15.77
N ALA A 61 21.50 -7.94 -16.07
CA ALA A 61 21.26 -6.50 -16.10
C ALA A 61 21.68 -5.82 -14.78
N ASN A 62 22.26 -4.62 -14.91
CA ASN A 62 22.65 -3.81 -13.76
C ASN A 62 21.41 -3.49 -12.90
N PRO A 63 21.42 -3.82 -11.58
CA PRO A 63 20.30 -3.54 -10.67
C PRO A 63 19.82 -2.09 -10.68
N ARG A 64 20.73 -1.12 -10.88
CA ARG A 64 20.39 0.31 -10.98
C ARG A 64 19.49 0.61 -12.17
N GLU A 65 19.73 -0.02 -13.32
CA GLU A 65 18.88 0.14 -14.51
C GLU A 65 17.55 -0.62 -14.37
N LEU A 66 17.55 -1.75 -13.65
CA LEU A 66 16.31 -2.46 -13.33
C LEU A 66 15.37 -1.59 -12.48
N ASP A 67 15.91 -0.85 -11.51
CA ASP A 67 15.14 0.09 -10.71
C ASP A 67 14.56 1.22 -11.56
N GLN A 68 15.37 1.78 -12.48
CA GLN A 68 14.92 2.78 -13.45
C GLN A 68 13.73 2.26 -14.27
N ILE A 69 13.84 1.05 -14.82
CA ILE A 69 12.81 0.42 -15.66
C ILE A 69 11.55 0.14 -14.84
N ALA A 70 11.68 -0.55 -13.70
CA ALA A 70 10.55 -1.00 -12.91
C ALA A 70 9.71 0.17 -12.37
N SER A 71 10.36 1.27 -11.98
CA SER A 71 9.71 2.46 -11.43
C SER A 71 8.69 3.12 -12.38
N THR A 72 8.81 2.89 -13.69
CA THR A 72 7.94 3.54 -14.68
C THR A 72 6.49 3.05 -14.60
N GLY A 73 6.27 1.82 -14.13
CA GLY A 73 4.92 1.28 -13.97
C GLY A 73 4.08 2.08 -12.97
N GLU A 74 4.66 2.41 -11.81
CA GLU A 74 4.01 3.21 -10.78
C GLU A 74 3.76 4.65 -11.26
N GLN A 75 4.69 5.23 -12.03
CA GLN A 75 4.53 6.57 -12.58
C GLN A 75 3.30 6.66 -13.49
N VAL A 76 3.13 5.70 -14.40
CA VAL A 76 1.93 5.62 -15.26
C VAL A 76 0.67 5.50 -14.42
N SER A 77 0.64 4.60 -13.44
CA SER A 77 -0.53 4.40 -12.58
C SER A 77 -0.92 5.65 -11.78
N SER A 78 0.07 6.39 -11.27
CA SER A 78 -0.14 7.62 -10.49
C SER A 78 -0.74 8.75 -11.34
N GLY A 79 -0.23 8.94 -12.56
CA GLY A 79 -0.77 9.92 -13.50
C GLY A 79 -2.20 9.58 -13.94
N LEU A 80 -2.46 8.31 -14.27
CA LEU A 80 -3.82 7.86 -14.63
C LEU A 80 -4.82 8.08 -13.50
N LEU A 81 -4.42 7.81 -12.26
CA LEU A 81 -5.28 8.04 -11.10
C LEU A 81 -5.53 9.53 -10.85
N ALA A 82 -4.51 10.37 -10.97
CA ALA A 82 -4.69 11.82 -10.85
C ALA A 82 -5.66 12.36 -11.91
N LEU A 83 -5.57 11.90 -13.16
CA LEU A 83 -6.54 12.25 -14.21
C LEU A 83 -7.96 11.78 -13.88
N ALA A 84 -8.10 10.57 -13.33
CA ALA A 84 -9.40 10.05 -12.92
C ALA A 84 -10.01 10.86 -11.77
N LEU A 85 -9.20 11.30 -10.80
CA LEU A 85 -9.65 12.18 -9.70
C LEU A 85 -10.10 13.54 -10.20
N LEU A 86 -9.34 14.16 -11.12
CA LEU A 86 -9.72 15.43 -11.75
C LEU A 86 -11.06 15.31 -12.47
N ARG A 87 -11.29 14.19 -13.17
CA ARG A 87 -12.58 13.89 -13.82
C ARG A 87 -13.74 13.74 -12.81
N GLU A 88 -13.47 13.21 -11.62
CA GLU A 88 -14.44 13.12 -10.51
C GLU A 88 -14.66 14.47 -9.78
N GLY A 89 -14.06 15.55 -10.26
CA GLY A 89 -14.17 16.88 -9.67
C GLY A 89 -13.33 17.08 -8.41
N VAL A 90 -12.31 16.24 -8.19
CA VAL A 90 -11.35 16.35 -7.09
C VAL A 90 -10.05 16.90 -7.65
N ASP A 91 -9.60 18.05 -7.14
CA ASP A 91 -8.28 18.56 -7.48
C ASP A 91 -7.21 17.60 -6.94
N ALA A 92 -6.27 17.21 -7.79
CA ALA A 92 -5.33 16.14 -7.50
C ALA A 92 -3.98 16.37 -8.19
N VAL A 93 -2.92 15.94 -7.53
CA VAL A 93 -1.54 16.03 -8.04
C VAL A 93 -0.82 14.71 -7.85
N SER A 94 -0.06 14.27 -8.86
CA SER A 94 0.77 13.07 -8.78
C SER A 94 2.24 13.43 -8.55
N TYR A 95 2.90 12.66 -7.69
CA TYR A 95 4.33 12.73 -7.43
C TYR A 95 5.01 11.38 -7.60
N ALA A 96 6.16 11.41 -8.27
CA ALA A 96 7.14 10.34 -8.19
C ALA A 96 7.92 10.39 -6.86
N GLY A 97 8.49 9.26 -6.44
CA GLY A 97 9.20 9.14 -5.15
C GLY A 97 10.37 10.13 -5.00
N TRP A 98 11.08 10.45 -6.09
CA TRP A 98 12.16 11.45 -6.06
C TRP A 98 11.65 12.90 -6.02
N GLN A 99 10.40 13.17 -6.40
CA GLN A 99 9.83 14.53 -6.35
C GLN A 99 9.41 14.94 -4.95
N VAL A 100 8.94 13.98 -4.15
CA VAL A 100 8.67 14.12 -2.70
C VAL A 100 9.83 13.59 -1.83
N THR A 101 10.96 13.29 -2.46
CA THR A 101 12.23 12.90 -1.85
C THR A 101 12.10 11.80 -0.79
N VAL A 102 11.62 10.63 -1.20
CA VAL A 102 11.70 9.39 -0.39
C VAL A 102 13.15 8.92 -0.39
N HIS A 103 13.92 9.32 0.62
CA HIS A 103 15.34 8.98 0.74
C HIS A 103 15.53 7.49 1.03
N THR A 104 16.42 6.84 0.28
CA THR A 104 16.79 5.44 0.50
C THR A 104 18.30 5.25 0.57
N ASP A 105 18.76 4.04 0.89
CA ASP A 105 20.12 3.61 0.54
C ASP A 105 20.22 3.16 -0.93
N SER A 106 21.43 2.92 -1.42
CA SER A 106 21.73 2.48 -2.80
C SER A 106 21.68 0.95 -2.96
N SER A 107 20.94 0.25 -2.09
CA SER A 107 20.71 -1.20 -2.24
C SER A 107 19.63 -1.47 -3.30
N PHE A 108 19.94 -1.16 -4.57
CA PHE A 108 19.02 -1.29 -5.71
C PHE A 108 18.24 -2.62 -5.70
N THR A 109 17.00 -2.60 -6.17
CA THR A 109 15.98 -3.68 -6.14
C THR A 109 15.43 -4.06 -4.77
N LYS A 110 16.02 -3.56 -3.67
CA LYS A 110 15.63 -3.88 -2.28
C LYS A 110 16.00 -2.78 -1.30
N ALA A 111 15.95 -1.53 -1.75
CA ALA A 111 16.40 -0.39 -0.98
C ALA A 111 15.56 -0.21 0.30
N ARG A 112 16.14 0.46 1.29
CA ARG A 112 15.47 0.78 2.55
C ARG A 112 15.26 2.29 2.68
N ILE A 113 14.01 2.68 2.96
CA ILE A 113 13.64 4.05 3.26
C ILE A 113 14.38 4.52 4.52
N LYS A 114 15.02 5.69 4.44
CA LYS A 114 15.69 6.37 5.54
C LYS A 114 14.84 7.51 6.09
N SER A 115 14.23 8.29 5.21
CA SER A 115 13.36 9.42 5.54
C SER A 115 12.48 9.80 4.34
N ILE A 116 11.45 10.62 4.58
CA ILE A 116 10.57 11.18 3.56
C ILE A 116 10.43 12.67 3.86
N ASP A 117 10.55 13.53 2.85
CA ASP A 117 10.24 14.96 2.97
C ASP A 117 8.73 15.18 2.85
N ASP A 118 8.13 15.75 3.89
CA ASP A 118 6.68 15.95 3.99
C ASP A 118 6.22 17.30 3.43
N LYS A 119 7.12 18.26 3.21
CA LYS A 119 6.76 19.66 2.95
C LYS A 119 5.86 19.85 1.73
N LYS A 120 6.23 19.23 0.61
CA LYS A 120 5.44 19.34 -0.64
C LYS A 120 4.08 18.70 -0.49
N ILE A 121 4.04 17.52 0.13
CA ILE A 121 2.81 16.76 0.34
C ILE A 121 1.86 17.56 1.24
N LEU A 122 2.35 18.05 2.38
CA LEU A 122 1.56 18.86 3.30
C LEU A 122 1.08 20.16 2.67
N ALA A 123 1.89 20.81 1.83
CA ALA A 123 1.47 22.02 1.11
C ALA A 123 0.26 21.76 0.20
N ASP A 124 0.27 20.67 -0.58
CA ASP A 124 -0.85 20.32 -1.47
C ASP A 124 -2.07 19.81 -0.70
N LEU A 125 -1.87 19.02 0.36
CA LEU A 125 -2.96 18.61 1.26
C LEU A 125 -3.64 19.81 1.91
N ASN A 126 -2.87 20.82 2.33
CA ASN A 126 -3.41 22.06 2.91
C ASN A 126 -4.12 22.94 1.87
N ALA A 127 -3.77 22.79 0.59
CA ALA A 127 -4.51 23.39 -0.52
C ALA A 127 -5.79 22.61 -0.90
N GLY A 128 -6.12 21.54 -0.17
CA GLY A 128 -7.32 20.73 -0.40
C GLY A 128 -7.20 19.72 -1.54
N ARG A 129 -5.98 19.43 -2.01
CA ARG A 129 -5.73 18.49 -3.11
C ARG A 129 -5.56 17.06 -2.62
N ALA A 130 -6.00 16.10 -3.42
CA ALA A 130 -5.58 14.71 -3.29
C ALA A 130 -4.11 14.59 -3.73
N VAL A 131 -3.25 13.98 -2.91
CA VAL A 131 -1.85 13.77 -3.28
C VAL A 131 -1.63 12.31 -3.65
N VAL A 132 -1.31 12.03 -4.91
CA VAL A 132 -1.04 10.68 -5.42
C VAL A 132 0.47 10.47 -5.48
N VAL A 133 1.05 9.71 -4.56
CA VAL A 133 2.50 9.42 -4.55
C VAL A 133 2.74 8.00 -5.05
N THR A 134 3.59 7.83 -6.05
CA THR A 134 4.01 6.49 -6.49
C THR A 134 4.51 5.63 -5.33
N GLY A 135 4.02 4.39 -5.22
CA GLY A 135 4.62 3.40 -4.33
C GLY A 135 5.98 2.92 -4.83
N PHE A 136 6.61 1.99 -4.09
CA PHE A 136 7.72 1.14 -4.52
C PHE A 136 9.07 1.83 -4.83
N GLN A 137 9.11 3.14 -5.04
CA GLN A 137 10.31 3.86 -5.44
C GLN A 137 10.80 4.90 -4.42
N GLY A 138 12.10 5.22 -4.50
CA GLY A 138 12.76 6.27 -3.76
C GLY A 138 13.96 6.85 -4.51
N VAL A 139 14.80 7.58 -3.79
CA VAL A 139 16.01 8.21 -4.32
C VAL A 139 17.17 8.03 -3.35
N ASP A 140 18.32 7.59 -3.87
CA ASP A 140 19.55 7.45 -3.09
C ASP A 140 20.33 8.79 -2.96
N PRO A 141 21.43 8.84 -2.19
CA PRO A 141 22.20 10.07 -2.00
C PRO A 141 22.80 10.67 -3.29
N ASP A 142 22.99 9.86 -4.33
CA ASP A 142 23.56 10.28 -5.62
C ASP A 142 22.46 10.73 -6.61
N GLY A 143 21.19 10.68 -6.20
CA GLY A 143 20.05 11.05 -7.03
C GLY A 143 19.54 9.94 -7.95
N ASN A 144 19.98 8.69 -7.75
CA ASN A 144 19.48 7.56 -8.52
C ASN A 144 18.09 7.13 -8.03
N ILE A 145 17.22 6.73 -8.96
CA ILE A 145 15.97 6.05 -8.62
C ILE A 145 16.32 4.69 -8.03
N THR A 146 15.69 4.36 -6.90
CA THR A 146 15.78 3.05 -6.26
C THR A 146 14.41 2.44 -6.12
N THR A 147 14.37 1.11 -6.02
CA THR A 147 13.14 0.39 -5.70
C THR A 147 13.26 -0.37 -4.39
N LEU A 148 12.12 -0.52 -3.70
CA LEU A 148 12.02 -1.10 -2.37
C LEU A 148 11.90 -2.63 -2.40
N GLY A 149 11.83 -3.24 -3.58
CA GLY A 149 11.61 -4.67 -3.78
C GLY A 149 10.15 -5.09 -3.64
N ARG A 150 9.92 -6.40 -3.59
CA ARG A 150 8.56 -6.96 -3.50
C ARG A 150 7.81 -6.39 -2.30
N GLY A 151 6.57 -5.97 -2.51
CA GLY A 151 5.78 -5.31 -1.46
C GLY A 151 6.16 -3.86 -1.19
N GLY A 152 6.98 -3.25 -2.05
CA GLY A 152 7.45 -1.90 -1.86
C GLY A 152 6.32 -0.87 -1.73
N SER A 153 5.21 -1.02 -2.47
CA SER A 153 4.08 -0.09 -2.37
C SER A 153 3.39 -0.12 -1.00
N ASP A 154 3.25 -1.29 -0.36
CA ASP A 154 2.72 -1.37 1.01
C ASP A 154 3.68 -0.68 1.99
N THR A 155 4.98 -0.92 1.83
CA THR A 155 6.01 -0.27 2.65
C THR A 155 6.01 1.25 2.45
N SER A 156 5.87 1.73 1.21
CA SER A 156 5.76 3.16 0.90
C SER A 156 4.56 3.80 1.57
N ALA A 157 3.39 3.14 1.54
CA ALA A 157 2.18 3.68 2.14
C ALA A 157 2.28 3.81 3.66
N VAL A 158 2.79 2.77 4.32
CA VAL A 158 3.01 2.81 5.77
C VAL A 158 4.09 3.83 6.15
N ALA A 159 5.19 3.92 5.38
CA ALA A 159 6.22 4.91 5.62
C ALA A 159 5.71 6.35 5.43
N MET A 160 4.86 6.57 4.43
CA MET A 160 4.20 7.85 4.20
C MET A 160 3.26 8.21 5.37
N ALA A 161 2.47 7.24 5.83
CA ALA A 161 1.59 7.42 6.98
C ALA A 161 2.39 7.77 8.25
N ALA A 162 3.53 7.11 8.48
CA ALA A 162 4.42 7.44 9.59
C ALA A 162 5.01 8.85 9.47
N ALA A 163 5.53 9.22 8.29
CA ALA A 163 6.15 10.52 8.05
C ALA A 163 5.16 11.68 8.22
N LEU A 164 3.95 11.51 7.70
CA LEU A 164 2.90 12.52 7.76
C LEU A 164 2.06 12.49 9.05
N LYS A 165 2.33 11.53 9.95
CA LYS A 165 1.52 11.29 11.17
C LYS A 165 0.03 11.08 10.85
N ALA A 166 -0.24 10.30 9.80
CA ALA A 166 -1.59 9.97 9.39
C ALA A 166 -2.34 9.18 10.50
N ASP A 167 -3.65 9.37 10.57
CA ASP A 167 -4.51 8.68 11.54
C ASP A 167 -4.60 7.18 11.25
N GLU A 168 -4.62 6.82 9.96
CA GLU A 168 -4.72 5.42 9.50
C GLU A 168 -4.14 5.23 8.10
N CYS A 169 -3.52 4.07 7.87
CA CYS A 169 -3.10 3.59 6.56
C CYS A 169 -4.05 2.48 6.09
N LEU A 170 -4.78 2.73 5.01
CA LEU A 170 -5.72 1.80 4.42
C LEU A 170 -5.08 1.07 3.24
N ILE A 171 -4.91 -0.25 3.38
CA ILE A 171 -4.37 -1.12 2.35
C ILE A 171 -5.53 -1.78 1.62
N TYR A 172 -5.84 -1.27 0.42
CA TYR A 172 -6.84 -1.84 -0.46
C TYR A 172 -6.23 -2.92 -1.37
N THR A 173 -6.82 -4.11 -1.32
CA THR A 173 -6.38 -5.28 -2.07
C THR A 173 -7.58 -6.06 -2.67
N ASP A 174 -7.36 -7.28 -3.13
CA ASP A 174 -8.37 -8.18 -3.69
C ASP A 174 -9.10 -9.05 -2.65
N VAL A 175 -8.61 -9.07 -1.40
CA VAL A 175 -9.29 -9.65 -0.24
C VAL A 175 -9.89 -8.56 0.64
N ASP A 176 -10.95 -8.87 1.37
CA ASP A 176 -11.67 -7.91 2.22
C ASP A 176 -11.14 -7.82 3.65
N GLY A 177 -10.11 -8.58 4.00
CA GLY A 177 -9.42 -8.51 5.28
C GLY A 177 -8.44 -9.67 5.46
N VAL A 178 -7.98 -9.84 6.70
CA VAL A 178 -7.20 -10.99 7.14
C VAL A 178 -8.17 -12.01 7.73
N TYR A 179 -8.04 -13.27 7.32
CA TYR A 179 -8.88 -14.37 7.79
C TYR A 179 -8.14 -15.20 8.83
N THR A 180 -8.88 -15.91 9.68
CA THR A 180 -8.33 -16.88 10.65
C THR A 180 -7.46 -17.94 9.97
N THR A 181 -7.74 -18.30 8.72
CA THR A 181 -6.86 -19.10 7.87
C THR A 181 -7.19 -18.85 6.38
N ASP A 182 -6.51 -19.51 5.43
CA ASP A 182 -6.84 -19.36 4.01
C ASP A 182 -8.25 -19.91 3.73
N PRO A 183 -9.23 -19.07 3.31
CA PRO A 183 -10.60 -19.51 3.02
C PRO A 183 -10.68 -20.47 1.83
N ARG A 184 -9.62 -20.57 1.01
CA ARG A 184 -9.52 -21.55 -0.08
C ARG A 184 -9.16 -22.95 0.42
N VAL A 185 -8.69 -23.06 1.67
CA VAL A 185 -8.32 -24.32 2.32
C VAL A 185 -9.35 -24.73 3.37
N CYS A 186 -9.93 -23.78 4.10
CA CYS A 186 -10.95 -24.02 5.10
C CYS A 186 -12.16 -23.12 4.87
N GLU A 187 -13.32 -23.70 4.57
CA GLU A 187 -14.56 -22.95 4.30
C GLU A 187 -15.08 -22.21 5.54
N ASP A 188 -14.76 -22.69 6.75
CA ASP A 188 -15.13 -22.07 8.03
C ASP A 188 -14.22 -20.88 8.42
N ALA A 189 -13.28 -20.48 7.55
CA ALA A 189 -12.40 -19.35 7.80
C ALA A 189 -13.22 -18.06 7.97
N ARG A 190 -12.94 -17.31 9.04
CA ARG A 190 -13.65 -16.07 9.38
C ARG A 190 -12.72 -14.89 9.21
N ARG A 191 -13.23 -13.78 8.68
CA ARG A 191 -12.49 -12.51 8.66
C ARG A 191 -12.34 -11.99 10.08
N LEU A 192 -11.13 -11.59 10.43
CA LEU A 192 -10.81 -10.94 11.69
C LEU A 192 -11.21 -9.46 11.61
N ASP A 193 -11.89 -8.93 12.63
CA ASP A 193 -12.16 -7.49 12.68
C ASP A 193 -10.93 -6.70 13.13
N LYS A 194 -10.13 -7.29 14.02
CA LYS A 194 -8.87 -6.75 14.53
C LYS A 194 -7.83 -7.86 14.69
N ILE A 195 -6.56 -7.49 14.59
CA ILE A 195 -5.40 -8.33 14.88
C ILE A 195 -4.27 -7.45 15.40
N THR A 196 -3.42 -7.95 16.28
CA THR A 196 -2.24 -7.20 16.72
C THR A 196 -1.14 -7.23 15.66
N PHE A 197 -0.18 -6.30 15.74
CA PHE A 197 1.01 -6.34 14.87
C PHE A 197 1.82 -7.62 15.03
N GLU A 198 1.97 -8.12 16.26
CA GLU A 198 2.75 -9.33 16.55
C GLU A 198 2.11 -10.56 15.92
N GLU A 199 0.80 -10.75 16.11
CA GLU A 199 0.05 -11.84 15.49
C GLU A 199 0.08 -11.74 13.95
N MET A 200 -0.07 -10.54 13.40
CA MET A 200 0.00 -10.35 11.95
C MET A 200 1.40 -10.64 11.40
N LEU A 201 2.47 -10.28 12.14
CA LEU A 201 3.85 -10.61 11.76
C LEU A 201 4.06 -12.12 11.69
N GLU A 202 3.59 -12.86 12.69
CA GLU A 202 3.67 -14.32 12.71
C GLU A 202 2.83 -14.96 11.60
N MET A 203 1.61 -14.46 11.36
CA MET A 203 0.79 -14.96 10.25
C MET A 203 1.42 -14.68 8.88
N ALA A 204 2.02 -13.49 8.70
CA ALA A 204 2.68 -13.12 7.45
C ALA A 204 3.99 -13.92 7.23
N SER A 205 4.75 -14.18 8.29
CA SER A 205 5.98 -14.99 8.23
C SER A 205 5.68 -16.44 7.84
N LEU A 206 4.55 -16.99 8.31
CA LEU A 206 4.08 -18.34 8.02
C LEU A 206 3.27 -18.44 6.71
N GLY A 207 3.32 -17.44 5.83
CA GLY A 207 2.82 -17.56 4.47
C GLY A 207 1.47 -16.91 4.16
N SER A 208 0.88 -16.14 5.09
CA SER A 208 -0.27 -15.29 4.76
C SER A 208 0.14 -14.24 3.72
N LYS A 209 -0.39 -14.36 2.49
CA LYS A 209 -0.01 -13.52 1.34
C LYS A 209 -0.73 -12.16 1.27
N VAL A 210 -1.50 -11.81 2.31
CA VAL A 210 -2.37 -10.62 2.31
C VAL A 210 -1.58 -9.32 2.43
N LEU A 211 -0.59 -9.29 3.32
CA LEU A 211 0.30 -8.15 3.54
C LEU A 211 1.75 -8.57 3.49
N GLN A 212 2.61 -7.62 3.11
CA GLN A 212 4.04 -7.84 3.06
C GLN A 212 4.66 -7.64 4.45
N ILE A 213 5.50 -8.59 4.88
CA ILE A 213 6.09 -8.61 6.24
C ILE A 213 6.74 -7.26 6.56
N ARG A 214 7.52 -6.72 5.61
CA ARG A 214 8.20 -5.41 5.77
C ARG A 214 7.25 -4.24 6.05
N SER A 215 6.04 -4.23 5.48
CA SER A 215 5.08 -3.17 5.78
C SER A 215 4.47 -3.32 7.17
N VAL A 216 4.25 -4.56 7.63
CA VAL A 216 3.75 -4.83 8.99
C VAL A 216 4.81 -4.48 10.03
N GLU A 217 6.07 -4.84 9.79
CA GLU A 217 7.21 -4.45 10.65
C GLU A 217 7.33 -2.92 10.78
N PHE A 218 7.21 -2.22 9.64
CA PHE A 218 7.28 -0.76 9.62
C PHE A 218 6.10 -0.15 10.38
N ALA A 219 4.89 -0.67 10.18
CA ALA A 219 3.70 -0.19 10.86
C ALA A 219 3.80 -0.38 12.38
N GLY A 220 4.28 -1.55 12.82
CA GLY A 220 4.57 -1.87 14.21
C GLY A 220 5.61 -0.92 14.82
N LYS A 221 6.74 -0.72 14.13
CA LYS A 221 7.83 0.14 14.60
C LYS A 221 7.42 1.60 14.79
N TYR A 222 6.64 2.15 13.86
CA TYR A 222 6.26 3.57 13.87
C TYR A 222 4.84 3.84 14.41
N LYS A 223 4.20 2.81 14.94
CA LYS A 223 2.86 2.88 15.51
C LYS A 223 1.77 3.37 14.56
N VAL A 224 1.83 2.94 13.30
CA VAL A 224 0.85 3.31 12.26
C VAL A 224 -0.32 2.32 12.27
N LYS A 225 -1.51 2.78 12.64
CA LYS A 225 -2.75 1.99 12.49
C LYS A 225 -2.93 1.63 11.02
N THR A 226 -3.03 0.34 10.73
CA THR A 226 -3.10 -0.15 9.35
C THR A 226 -4.32 -1.04 9.20
N ARG A 227 -5.12 -0.82 8.15
CA ARG A 227 -6.31 -1.62 7.89
C ARG A 227 -6.25 -2.26 6.52
N VAL A 228 -6.59 -3.55 6.45
CA VAL A 228 -6.71 -4.27 5.18
C VAL A 228 -8.18 -4.27 4.75
N LEU A 229 -8.44 -3.83 3.51
CA LEU A 229 -9.77 -3.77 2.93
C LEU A 229 -9.76 -4.27 1.48
N SER A 230 -10.95 -4.55 0.94
CA SER A 230 -11.08 -4.88 -0.48
C SER A 230 -11.37 -3.64 -1.32
N SER A 231 -10.63 -3.51 -2.42
CA SER A 231 -10.94 -2.57 -3.51
C SER A 231 -12.10 -3.03 -4.42
N LEU A 232 -12.57 -4.27 -4.26
CA LEU A 232 -13.61 -4.87 -5.11
C LEU A 232 -15.04 -4.58 -4.60
N THR A 233 -15.18 -4.03 -3.39
CA THR A 233 -16.47 -3.53 -2.89
C THR A 233 -16.94 -2.30 -3.68
N ASP A 234 -18.22 -1.95 -3.53
CA ASP A 234 -18.77 -0.74 -4.15
C ASP A 234 -17.95 0.50 -3.72
N PRO A 235 -17.31 1.23 -4.65
CA PRO A 235 -16.55 2.42 -4.31
C PRO A 235 -17.39 3.52 -3.63
N LEU A 236 -18.72 3.50 -3.82
CA LEU A 236 -19.67 4.45 -3.25
C LEU A 236 -20.37 3.94 -1.98
N MET A 237 -19.98 2.77 -1.44
CA MET A 237 -20.52 2.29 -0.17
C MET A 237 -20.40 3.36 0.94
N PRO A 238 -21.35 3.45 1.89
CA PRO A 238 -21.33 4.49 2.92
C PRO A 238 -19.99 4.56 3.66
N LEU A 239 -19.45 5.78 3.82
CA LEU A 239 -18.14 5.96 4.45
C LEU A 239 -18.08 5.37 5.86
N ALA A 240 -19.15 5.52 6.64
CA ALA A 240 -19.23 4.98 8.00
C ALA A 240 -19.13 3.44 8.06
N GLU A 241 -19.54 2.75 6.98
CA GLU A 241 -19.39 1.31 6.82
C GLU A 241 -17.97 0.96 6.39
N GLU A 242 -17.43 1.65 5.38
CA GLU A 242 -16.06 1.40 4.89
C GLU A 242 -15.00 1.61 5.97
N MET A 243 -15.12 2.67 6.78
CA MET A 243 -14.19 2.97 7.89
C MET A 243 -14.12 1.86 8.94
N LYS A 244 -15.13 1.00 9.05
CA LYS A 244 -15.19 -0.10 10.03
C LYS A 244 -15.01 -1.48 9.38
N SER A 245 -14.91 -1.52 8.06
CA SER A 245 -14.79 -2.77 7.31
C SER A 245 -13.38 -3.36 7.35
N GLY A 246 -13.27 -4.60 6.90
CA GLY A 246 -12.03 -5.36 6.85
C GLY A 246 -11.38 -5.57 8.21
N THR A 247 -10.04 -5.64 8.22
CA THR A 247 -9.28 -6.00 9.43
C THR A 247 -8.37 -4.85 9.85
N LEU A 248 -8.50 -4.39 11.08
CA LEU A 248 -7.61 -3.40 11.69
C LEU A 248 -6.41 -4.09 12.35
N ILE A 249 -5.21 -3.64 12.01
CA ILE A 249 -3.95 -4.05 12.64
C ILE A 249 -3.54 -2.96 13.64
N THR A 250 -3.43 -3.33 14.91
CA THR A 250 -3.24 -2.39 16.03
C THR A 250 -2.29 -2.91 17.13
N PHE A 251 -1.99 -2.07 18.12
CA PHE A 251 -1.20 -2.43 19.32
C PHE A 251 -2.06 -2.87 20.50
N GLU A 252 -3.34 -2.52 20.47
CA GLU A 252 -4.24 -2.75 21.59
C GLU A 252 -4.81 -4.17 21.47
N GLU A 253 -4.45 -5.03 22.41
CA GLU A 253 -5.28 -6.18 22.75
C GLU A 253 -6.57 -5.64 23.37
N ASP A 254 -7.74 -5.99 22.82
CA ASP A 254 -9.00 -5.68 23.49
C ASP A 254 -8.96 -6.36 24.87
N SER A 255 -8.95 -5.55 25.94
CA SER A 255 -8.88 -5.96 27.35
C SER A 255 -10.06 -6.80 27.87
N THR A 256 -10.81 -7.44 26.97
CA THR A 256 -11.90 -8.35 27.31
C THR A 256 -11.34 -9.69 27.82
N MET A 257 -11.78 -10.07 29.02
CA MET A 257 -11.35 -11.26 29.82
C MET A 257 -11.45 -12.63 29.13
N GLU A 258 -11.93 -12.73 27.89
CA GLU A 258 -12.04 -13.97 27.10
C GLU A 258 -11.43 -13.79 25.69
N ALA A 259 -10.18 -13.35 25.61
CA ALA A 259 -9.47 -13.34 24.34
C ALA A 259 -9.26 -14.78 23.83
N ALA A 260 -9.53 -15.02 22.54
CA ALA A 260 -9.20 -16.29 21.91
C ALA A 260 -7.68 -16.53 22.02
N VAL A 261 -7.27 -17.72 22.47
CA VAL A 261 -5.84 -18.07 22.64
C VAL A 261 -5.10 -18.12 21.30
N ILE A 262 -5.83 -18.32 20.19
CA ILE A 262 -5.28 -18.44 18.84
C ILE A 262 -6.07 -17.55 17.90
N SER A 263 -5.41 -16.57 17.30
CA SER A 263 -6.02 -15.61 16.37
C SER A 263 -6.06 -16.10 14.92
N GLY A 264 -5.17 -17.02 14.54
CA GLY A 264 -5.18 -17.62 13.20
C GLY A 264 -4.20 -18.77 13.01
N ILE A 265 -4.33 -19.43 11.86
CA ILE A 265 -3.51 -20.54 11.39
C ILE A 265 -3.02 -20.18 9.99
N ALA A 266 -1.70 -20.01 9.85
CA ALA A 266 -1.02 -19.80 8.58
C ALA A 266 -0.12 -21.00 8.26
N PHE A 267 0.10 -21.27 6.98
CA PHE A 267 0.99 -22.33 6.51
C PHE A 267 1.70 -21.89 5.22
N ALA A 268 2.95 -22.32 5.07
CA ALA A 268 3.72 -22.17 3.84
C ALA A 268 3.84 -23.54 3.15
N ARG A 269 3.50 -23.62 1.85
CA ARG A 269 3.72 -24.83 1.04
C ARG A 269 5.12 -24.93 0.44
N ASP A 270 5.83 -23.80 0.38
CA ASP A 270 7.09 -23.63 -0.37
C ASP A 270 8.30 -23.50 0.56
N GLU A 271 8.30 -24.19 1.71
CA GLU A 271 9.52 -24.36 2.50
C GLU A 271 10.33 -25.54 1.95
N ALA A 272 11.61 -25.30 1.68
CA ALA A 272 12.49 -26.29 1.07
C ALA A 272 12.63 -27.55 1.95
N LYS A 273 12.68 -28.72 1.29
CA LYS A 273 13.31 -29.94 1.84
C LYS A 273 14.82 -29.86 1.72
#